data_AF-A0A1F2T6T6-F1
#
_entry.id   AF-A0A1F2T6T6-F1
#
_cell.length_a   1.000
_cell.length_b   1.000
_cell.length_c   1.000
_cell.angle_alpha   90.00
_cell.angle_beta   90.00
_cell.angle_gamma   90.00
#
_symmetry.space_group_name_H-M   'P 1'
#
loop_
_entity.id
_entity.type
_entity.pdbx_description
1 polymer ?
#
loop_
_entity_poly.entity_id
_entity_poly.type
_entity_poly.pdbx_seq_one_letter_code
_entity_poly.pdbx_strand_id
1 'polypeptide(L)'
;MDDTSPATHRPPRSWERLAEEFPAVVAAYDALSEVCREAGPLDPATVALVKLAVSVGRGSSRTVHAHAKKALRAGADPDALRQIALVALPTIGLPAALDALRWVDESICEDSPPELLALTVDPPV
;
A
#
# COMPACT_ATOMS: atom_id res chain seq x y z
N MET A 1 25.07 12.52 -35.21
CA MET A 1 23.75 12.01 -34.79
C MET A 1 23.96 11.53 -33.37
N ASP A 2 23.89 12.46 -32.42
CA ASP A 2 23.94 12.13 -31.00
C ASP A 2 22.53 12.35 -30.45
N ASP A 3 21.86 11.23 -30.17
CA ASP A 3 20.57 11.16 -29.52
C ASP A 3 20.77 11.30 -28.01
N THR A 4 20.81 12.54 -27.52
CA THR A 4 20.67 12.85 -26.09
C THR A 4 19.21 13.02 -25.74
N SER A 5 18.49 11.91 -25.65
CA SER A 5 17.24 11.83 -24.89
C SER A 5 17.58 11.67 -23.41
N PRO A 6 17.11 12.54 -22.50
CA PRO A 6 17.43 12.41 -21.08
C PRO A 6 16.74 11.17 -20.52
N ALA A 7 17.52 10.16 -20.15
CA ALA A 7 17.05 9.06 -19.32
C ALA A 7 16.37 9.68 -18.10
N THR A 8 15.08 9.39 -17.91
CA THR A 8 14.30 9.83 -16.77
C THR A 8 14.93 9.25 -15.51
N HIS A 9 15.77 10.04 -14.84
CA HIS A 9 16.38 9.68 -13.57
C HIS A 9 15.28 9.69 -12.51
N ARG A 10 14.49 8.61 -12.48
CA ARG A 10 13.59 8.34 -11.37
C ARG A 10 14.51 8.04 -10.19
N PRO A 11 14.52 8.89 -9.14
CA PRO A 11 15.36 8.61 -7.99
C PRO A 11 14.99 7.22 -7.47
N PRO A 12 15.99 6.36 -7.18
CA PRO A 12 15.71 5.05 -6.64
C PRO A 12 14.80 5.24 -5.44
N ARG A 13 13.76 4.42 -5.33
CA ARG A 13 12.87 4.49 -4.17
C ARG A 13 13.78 4.43 -2.94
N SER A 14 13.54 5.24 -1.91
CA SER A 14 14.40 5.32 -0.71
C SER A 14 14.84 3.96 -0.13
N TRP A 15 14.07 2.90 -0.41
CA TRP A 15 14.40 1.52 -0.11
C TRP A 15 15.52 0.90 -0.96
N GLU A 16 15.54 1.15 -2.27
CA GLU A 16 16.58 0.66 -3.20
C GLU A 16 17.96 1.20 -2.80
N ARG A 17 18.05 2.52 -2.51
CA ARG A 17 19.28 3.12 -1.98
C ARG A 17 19.71 2.51 -0.65
N LEU A 18 18.76 2.26 0.25
CA LEU A 18 19.07 1.64 1.54
C LEU A 18 19.60 0.21 1.35
N ALA A 19 19.06 -0.55 0.40
CA ALA A 19 19.52 -1.90 0.09
C ALA A 19 20.92 -1.91 -0.54
N GLU A 20 21.25 -0.92 -1.38
CA GLU A 20 22.58 -0.74 -1.95
C GLU A 20 23.62 -0.33 -0.91
N GLU A 21 23.30 0.67 -0.08
CA GLU A 21 24.23 1.26 0.89
C GLU A 21 24.38 0.37 2.15
N PHE A 22 23.32 -0.34 2.57
CA PHE A 22 23.27 -1.10 3.82
C PHE A 22 22.60 -2.49 3.65
N PRO A 23 23.15 -3.39 2.81
CA PRO A 23 22.51 -4.67 2.48
C PRO A 23 22.27 -5.57 3.70
N ALA A 24 23.20 -5.57 4.68
CA ALA A 24 23.03 -6.36 5.91
C ALA A 24 21.86 -5.87 6.79
N VAL A 25 21.59 -4.57 6.80
CA VAL A 25 20.46 -3.99 7.57
C VAL A 25 19.14 -4.39 6.93
N VAL A 26 19.05 -4.31 5.59
CA VAL A 26 17.86 -4.74 4.85
C VAL A 26 17.61 -6.23 5.03
N ALA A 27 18.64 -7.07 4.92
CA ALA A 27 18.51 -8.51 5.14
C ALA A 27 18.02 -8.84 6.56
N ALA A 28 18.55 -8.17 7.58
CA ALA A 28 18.09 -8.34 8.96
C ALA A 28 16.63 -7.87 9.16
N TYR A 29 16.24 -6.75 8.54
CA TYR A 29 14.88 -6.26 8.58
C TYR A 29 13.88 -7.21 7.91
N ASP A 30 14.23 -7.75 6.73
CA ASP A 30 13.39 -8.70 6.01
C ASP A 30 13.23 -10.00 6.80
N ALA A 31 14.31 -10.52 7.39
CA ALA A 31 14.26 -11.69 8.27
C ALA A 31 13.36 -11.44 9.50
N LEU A 32 13.46 -10.27 10.14
CA LEU A 32 12.57 -9.89 11.24
C LEU A 32 11.11 -9.81 10.79
N SER A 33 10.85 -9.18 9.64
CA SER A 33 9.49 -9.05 9.09
C SER A 33 8.86 -10.42 8.81
N GLU A 34 9.67 -11.38 8.37
CA GLU A 34 9.25 -12.75 8.10
C GLU A 34 8.89 -13.49 9.39
N VAL A 35 9.80 -13.51 10.37
CA VAL A 35 9.55 -14.16 11.66
C VAL A 35 8.31 -13.57 12.33
N CYS A 36 8.15 -12.24 12.32
CA CYS A 36 6.96 -11.58 12.86
C CYS A 36 5.67 -11.97 12.14
N ARG A 37 5.72 -12.24 10.83
CA ARG A 37 4.55 -12.65 10.04
C ARG A 37 4.11 -14.07 10.40
N GLU A 38 5.04 -14.94 10.80
CA GLU A 38 4.79 -16.36 11.08
C GLU A 38 4.59 -16.68 12.56
N ALA A 39 4.84 -15.71 13.45
CA ALA A 39 4.80 -15.88 14.89
C ALA A 39 3.38 -16.03 15.49
N GLY A 40 2.32 -16.17 14.69
CA GLY A 40 0.95 -16.15 15.18
C GLY A 40 -0.07 -16.82 14.27
N PRO A 41 -1.34 -16.87 14.71
CA PRO A 41 -2.39 -17.65 14.04
C PRO A 41 -3.06 -16.92 12.87
N LEU A 42 -2.65 -15.68 12.57
CA LEU A 42 -3.28 -14.87 11.54
C LEU A 42 -2.82 -15.33 10.16
N ASP A 43 -3.77 -15.49 9.24
CA ASP A 43 -3.45 -15.77 7.84
C ASP A 43 -2.76 -14.57 7.15
N PRO A 44 -2.11 -14.77 5.99
CA PRO A 44 -1.38 -13.71 5.30
C PRO A 44 -2.21 -12.47 4.92
N ALA A 45 -3.48 -12.65 4.54
CA ALA A 45 -4.35 -11.54 4.18
C ALA A 45 -4.72 -10.72 5.42
N THR A 46 -5.03 -11.40 6.52
CA THR A 46 -5.30 -10.76 7.82
C THR A 46 -4.08 -10.00 8.33
N VAL A 47 -2.87 -10.56 8.25
CA VAL A 47 -1.63 -9.84 8.61
C VAL A 47 -1.44 -8.58 7.75
N ALA A 48 -1.73 -8.65 6.45
CA ALA A 48 -1.60 -7.50 5.57
C ALA A 48 -2.62 -6.39 5.92
N LEU A 49 -3.87 -6.75 6.21
CA LEU A 49 -4.91 -5.81 6.65
C LEU A 49 -4.56 -5.17 8.01
N VAL A 50 -4.01 -5.91 8.96
CA VAL A 50 -3.54 -5.35 10.23
C VAL A 50 -2.43 -4.31 10.01
N LYS A 51 -1.45 -4.61 9.14
CA LYS A 51 -0.38 -3.65 8.81
C LYS A 51 -0.92 -2.41 8.09
N LEU A 52 -1.96 -2.55 7.26
CA LEU A 52 -2.68 -1.42 6.67
C LEU A 52 -3.37 -0.59 7.75
N ALA A 53 -4.09 -1.22 8.68
CA ALA A 53 -4.76 -0.53 9.78
C ALA A 53 -3.79 0.27 10.65
N VAL A 54 -2.61 -0.28 10.96
CA VAL A 54 -1.54 0.44 11.67
C VAL A 54 -1.05 1.64 10.87
N SER A 55 -0.92 1.51 9.55
CA SER A 55 -0.52 2.61 8.66
C SER A 55 -1.56 3.73 8.60
N VAL A 56 -2.84 3.36 8.62
CA VAL A 56 -3.98 4.29 8.72
C VAL A 56 -3.96 5.01 10.06
N GLY A 57 -3.81 4.29 11.17
CA GLY A 57 -3.72 4.88 12.51
C GLY A 57 -2.52 5.82 12.68
N ARG A 58 -1.42 5.56 11.97
CA ARG A 58 -0.25 6.45 11.91
C ARG A 58 -0.46 7.70 11.05
N GLY A 59 -1.45 7.72 10.15
CA GLY A 59 -1.75 8.86 9.28
C GLY A 59 -0.70 9.12 8.19
N SER A 60 -0.08 8.07 7.62
CA SER A 60 0.97 8.21 6.60
C SER A 60 0.56 7.61 5.26
N SER A 61 0.29 8.47 4.28
CA SER A 61 -0.09 8.07 2.91
C SER A 61 0.88 7.07 2.30
N ARG A 62 2.19 7.32 2.41
CA ARG A 62 3.24 6.44 1.89
C ARG A 62 3.11 5.01 2.41
N THR A 63 2.91 4.83 3.71
CA THR A 63 2.77 3.49 4.30
C THR A 63 1.40 2.88 3.99
N VAL A 64 0.34 3.69 3.93
CA VAL A 64 -0.99 3.24 3.52
C VAL A 64 -0.95 2.68 2.09
N HIS A 65 -0.38 3.38 1.12
CA HIS A 65 -0.23 2.87 -0.25
C HIS A 65 0.60 1.59 -0.31
N ALA A 66 1.72 1.54 0.41
CA ALA A 66 2.59 0.37 0.41
C ALA A 66 1.88 -0.87 1.01
N HIS A 67 1.12 -0.70 2.09
CA HIS A 67 0.43 -1.81 2.74
C HIS A 67 -0.90 -2.17 2.08
N ALA A 68 -1.61 -1.23 1.47
CA ALA A 68 -2.78 -1.50 0.65
C ALA A 68 -2.43 -2.41 -0.54
N LYS A 69 -1.37 -2.08 -1.30
CA LYS A 69 -0.90 -2.93 -2.42
C LYS A 69 -0.45 -4.31 -1.96
N LYS A 70 0.21 -4.40 -0.80
CA LYS A 70 0.59 -5.69 -0.21
C LYS A 70 -0.63 -6.53 0.19
N ALA A 71 -1.68 -5.89 0.71
CA ALA A 71 -2.93 -6.57 1.03
C ALA A 71 -3.65 -7.09 -0.22
N LEU A 72 -3.76 -6.27 -1.27
CA LEU A 72 -4.34 -6.70 -2.55
C LEU A 72 -3.59 -7.87 -3.17
N ARG A 73 -2.24 -7.82 -3.19
CA ARG A 73 -1.39 -8.94 -3.64
C ARG A 73 -1.51 -10.20 -2.77
N ALA A 74 -1.90 -10.05 -1.51
CA ALA A 74 -2.20 -11.16 -0.61
C ALA A 74 -3.64 -11.70 -0.79
N GLY A 75 -4.40 -11.18 -1.75
CA GLY A 75 -5.77 -11.61 -2.06
C GLY A 75 -6.84 -10.96 -1.18
N ALA A 76 -6.52 -9.89 -0.45
CA ALA A 76 -7.52 -9.16 0.31
C ALA A 76 -8.51 -8.45 -0.62
N ASP A 77 -9.79 -8.50 -0.26
CA ASP A 77 -10.87 -7.82 -0.96
C ASP A 77 -10.67 -6.29 -0.90
N PRO A 78 -10.72 -5.55 -2.04
CA PRO A 78 -10.71 -4.09 -2.05
C PRO A 78 -11.70 -3.43 -1.07
N ASP A 79 -12.88 -4.01 -0.90
CA ASP A 79 -13.89 -3.48 0.03
C ASP A 79 -13.49 -3.68 1.49
N ALA A 80 -12.73 -4.73 1.82
CA ALA A 80 -12.14 -4.90 3.13
C ALA A 80 -11.10 -3.80 3.44
N LEU A 81 -10.34 -3.35 2.44
CA LEU A 81 -9.40 -2.24 2.62
C LEU A 81 -10.14 -0.93 2.91
N ARG A 82 -11.23 -0.63 2.19
CA ARG A 82 -12.08 0.54 2.48
C ARG A 82 -12.69 0.46 3.87
N GLN A 83 -13.14 -0.73 4.28
CA GLN A 83 -13.68 -0.95 5.61
C GLN A 83 -12.68 -0.61 6.72
N ILE A 84 -11.37 -0.84 6.54
CA ILE A 84 -10.35 -0.42 7.53
C ILE A 84 -10.42 1.08 7.83
N ALA A 85 -10.58 1.93 6.82
CA ALA A 85 -10.72 3.37 7.02
C ALA A 85 -12.02 3.72 7.78
N LEU A 86 -13.13 3.03 7.46
CA LEU A 86 -14.42 3.22 8.13
C LEU A 86 -14.40 2.76 9.59
N VAL A 87 -13.78 1.61 9.88
CA VAL A 87 -13.63 1.09 11.24
C VAL A 87 -12.70 1.98 12.08
N ALA A 88 -11.71 2.62 11.45
CA ALA A 88 -10.82 3.56 12.13
C ALA A 88 -11.50 4.91 12.46
N LEU A 89 -12.56 5.30 11.73
CA LEU A 89 -13.24 6.60 11.86
C LEU A 89 -13.57 7.03 13.30
N PRO A 90 -14.21 6.21 14.17
CA PRO A 90 -14.49 6.61 15.55
C PRO A 90 -13.22 6.75 16.41
N THR A 91 -12.07 6.24 15.95
CA THR A 91 -10.80 6.24 16.71
C THR A 91 -9.90 7.40 16.30
N ILE A 92 -9.76 7.65 14.99
CA ILE A 92 -8.84 8.68 14.45
C ILE A 92 -9.56 9.97 14.02
N GLY A 93 -10.89 9.98 14.06
CA GLY A 93 -11.73 11.11 13.66
C GLY A 93 -11.97 11.20 12.16
N LEU A 94 -13.01 11.97 11.80
CA LEU A 94 -13.51 12.07 10.42
C LEU A 94 -12.45 12.55 9.41
N PRO A 95 -11.68 13.63 9.64
CA PRO A 95 -10.72 14.12 8.64
C PRO A 95 -9.65 13.08 8.29
N ALA A 96 -9.05 12.44 9.29
CA ALA A 96 -8.02 11.44 9.08
C ALA A 96 -8.57 10.17 8.41
N ALA A 97 -9.82 9.78 8.72
CA ALA A 97 -10.47 8.66 8.06
C ALA A 97 -10.79 8.94 6.59
N LEU A 98 -11.18 10.16 6.23
CA LEU A 98 -11.40 10.56 4.83
C LEU A 98 -10.09 10.54 4.02
N ASP A 99 -9.00 11.03 4.59
CA ASP A 99 -7.68 10.92 3.96
C ASP A 99 -7.25 9.47 3.77
N ALA A 100 -7.44 8.63 4.78
CA ALA A 100 -7.14 7.20 4.71
C ALA A 100 -7.96 6.50 3.60
N LEU A 101 -9.26 6.80 3.49
CA LEU A 101 -10.13 6.24 2.46
C LEU A 101 -9.63 6.62 1.06
N ARG A 102 -9.27 7.90 0.86
CA ARG A 102 -8.71 8.38 -0.41
C ARG A 102 -7.42 7.64 -0.79
N TRP A 103 -6.48 7.49 0.14
CA TRP A 103 -5.22 6.77 -0.15
C TRP A 103 -5.43 5.28 -0.45
N VAL A 104 -6.42 4.66 0.20
CA VAL A 104 -6.84 3.28 -0.09
C VAL A 104 -7.42 3.19 -1.51
N ASP A 105 -8.34 4.07 -1.87
CA ASP A 105 -8.95 4.09 -3.21
C ASP A 105 -7.93 4.35 -4.32
N GLU A 106 -7.00 5.29 -4.10
CA GLU A 106 -5.86 5.53 -5.00
C GLU A 106 -5.06 4.23 -5.21
N SER A 107 -4.87 3.43 -4.16
CA SER A 107 -4.13 2.16 -4.25
C SER A 107 -4.90 1.05 -4.98
N ILE A 108 -6.22 1.01 -4.84
CA ILE A 108 -7.09 0.04 -5.53
C ILE A 108 -7.15 0.35 -7.03
N CYS A 109 -7.29 1.64 -7.39
CA CYS A 109 -7.30 2.09 -8.78
C CYS A 109 -5.98 1.77 -9.50
N GLU A 110 -4.84 2.00 -8.83
CA GLU A 110 -3.52 1.67 -9.38
C GLU A 110 -3.27 0.16 -9.57
N ASP A 111 -3.89 -0.70 -8.77
CA ASP A 111 -3.70 -2.16 -8.84
C ASP A 111 -4.74 -2.85 -9.75
N SER A 112 -5.72 -2.09 -10.28
CA SER A 112 -6.74 -2.61 -11.19
C SER A 112 -6.14 -2.85 -12.59
N PRO A 113 -6.40 -4.01 -13.23
CA PRO A 113 -5.97 -4.23 -14.61
C PRO A 113 -6.62 -3.19 -15.55
N PRO A 114 -5.90 -2.74 -16.60
CA PRO A 114 -6.35 -1.64 -17.46
C PRO A 114 -7.71 -1.88 -18.15
N GLU A 115 -8.19 -3.13 -18.23
CA GLU A 115 -9.49 -3.48 -18.81
C GLU A 115 -10.70 -3.10 -17.93
N LEU A 116 -10.54 -2.99 -16.61
CA LEU A 116 -11.63 -2.62 -15.69
C LEU A 116 -11.86 -1.09 -15.62
N LEU A 117 -10.86 -0.29 -15.99
CA LEU A 117 -10.99 1.18 -16.07
C LEU A 117 -11.83 1.63 -17.28
N ALA A 118 -12.09 0.74 -18.24
CA ALA A 118 -12.87 1.03 -19.44
C ALA A 118 -14.39 0.79 -19.27
N LEU A 119 -14.84 0.19 -18.17
CA LEU A 119 -16.23 -0.25 -17.99
C LEU A 119 -17.02 0.50 -16.91
N THR A 120 -16.46 1.54 -16.28
CA THR A 120 -17.15 2.27 -15.20
C THR A 120 -17.51 3.72 -15.53
N VAL A 121 -17.63 4.07 -16.82
CA VAL A 121 -18.23 5.34 -17.22
C VAL A 121 -19.56 5.06 -17.91
N ASP A 122 -20.59 4.75 -17.12
CA ASP A 122 -21.96 5.05 -17.55
C ASP A 122 -22.26 6.51 -17.14
N PRO A 123 -22.63 7.39 -18.10
CA PRO A 123 -23.00 8.76 -17.78
C PRO A 123 -24.34 8.77 -17.00
N PRO A 124 -24.56 9.76 -16.12
CA PRO A 124 -25.83 9.87 -15.41
C PRO A 124 -26.98 10.19 -16.38
N VAL A 125 -28.13 9.56 -16.13
CA VAL A 125 -29.43 9.88 -16.75
C VAL A 125 -29.89 11.28 -16.34
#